data_AF-A0AAW1SRA8-F1
#
_entry.id   AF-A0AAW1SRA8-F1
#
_cell.length_a   1.000
_cell.length_b   1.000
_cell.length_c   1.000
_cell.angle_alpha   90.00
_cell.angle_beta   90.00
_cell.angle_gamma   90.00
#
_symmetry.space_group_name_H-M   'P 1'
#
loop_
_entity.id
_entity.type
_entity.pdbx_description
1 polymer ?
#
loop_
_entity_poly.entity_id
_entity_poly.type
_entity_poly.pdbx_seq_one_letter_code
_entity_poly.pdbx_strand_id
1 'polypeptide(L)'
;MLQSELAARGIPLACCLEPEQLASMRASEGQLMALTLSQVGQSVLLEPAGSCRRTAPGQGTSLSCPKLRTPSWMGSYAIPAEAFSADRVGAKSMNLTQLKGQLPDWIHLPASAALPFGTFEAVLEDNLNAGIADAMQALHQDLQKDGQGLSDALQDVRRAVLQLQAPLQLLPQLQRAFRDAGLPELQEGHWGPAWQAIKAVWASQWNNRAVVSMRRAGLDHASLRMAVLCQATLPAQHAFVSHTANPLSGDANEIYVEVVQGLGETLVGNHPGSAFSFVARKDCLTATPGDEQNTSVPTLLESGITITGFPSKSAAMRTKSAGSNLIFRSDSNGEDLEGYAGAGLFDSVQMSAPELVAADYSTDPLLEDEEGSTR
;
A
#
# COMPACT_ATOMS: atom_id res chain seq x y z
N MET A 1 -6.94 -20.37 19.00
CA MET A 1 -8.33 -20.86 18.98
C MET A 1 -9.35 -19.73 19.05
N LEU A 2 -9.32 -18.85 20.06
CA LEU A 2 -10.27 -17.71 20.12
C LEU A 2 -10.11 -16.67 18.98
N GLN A 3 -8.88 -16.34 18.56
CA GLN A 3 -8.65 -15.34 17.50
C GLN A 3 -9.23 -15.74 16.13
N SER A 4 -9.21 -17.04 15.79
CA SER A 4 -9.73 -17.57 14.53
C SER A 4 -11.26 -17.61 14.49
N GLU A 5 -11.92 -17.91 15.62
CA GLU A 5 -13.38 -17.91 15.71
C GLU A 5 -13.99 -16.50 15.73
N LEU A 6 -13.30 -15.53 16.34
CA LEU A 6 -13.76 -14.14 16.43
C LEU A 6 -13.62 -13.39 15.09
N ALA A 7 -12.55 -13.64 14.33
CA ALA A 7 -12.36 -13.09 13.00
C ALA A 7 -13.41 -13.62 12.00
N ALA A 8 -13.80 -14.90 12.12
CA ALA A 8 -14.84 -15.51 11.28
C ALA A 8 -16.25 -14.92 11.51
N ARG A 9 -16.47 -14.26 12.66
CA ARG A 9 -17.73 -13.58 13.00
C ARG A 9 -17.76 -12.10 12.66
N GLY A 10 -16.74 -11.58 11.97
CA GLY A 10 -16.67 -10.16 11.59
C GLY A 10 -16.40 -9.21 12.76
N ILE A 11 -15.88 -9.71 13.88
CA ILE A 11 -15.51 -8.89 15.03
C ILE A 11 -14.11 -8.30 14.76
N PRO A 12 -13.96 -6.96 14.71
CA PRO A 12 -12.65 -6.35 14.49
C PRO A 12 -11.71 -6.70 15.66
N LEU A 13 -10.54 -7.25 15.34
CA LEU A 13 -9.48 -7.46 16.32
C LEU A 13 -8.72 -6.14 16.48
N ALA A 14 -9.01 -5.40 17.54
CA ALA A 14 -8.21 -4.26 17.97
C ALA A 14 -7.09 -4.75 18.91
N CYS A 15 -5.84 -4.38 18.63
CA CYS A 15 -4.76 -4.47 19.62
C CYS A 15 -4.86 -3.25 20.54
N CYS A 16 -5.37 -3.44 21.75
CA CYS A 16 -5.38 -2.40 22.78
C CYS A 16 -4.04 -2.40 23.52
N LEU A 17 -3.19 -1.42 23.25
CA LEU A 17 -1.90 -1.25 23.92
C LEU A 17 -2.02 -0.55 25.28
N GLU A 18 -3.18 0.03 25.58
CA GLU A 18 -3.47 0.69 26.85
C GLU A 18 -4.09 -0.30 27.87
N PRO A 19 -3.43 -0.56 29.02
CA PRO A 19 -3.92 -1.52 30.00
C PRO A 19 -5.28 -1.17 30.64
N GLU A 20 -5.57 0.12 30.80
CA GLU A 20 -6.82 0.61 31.41
C GLU A 20 -8.03 0.40 30.51
N GLN A 21 -7.88 0.69 29.21
CA GLN A 21 -8.91 0.41 28.21
C GLN A 21 -9.15 -1.10 28.07
N LEU A 22 -8.08 -1.92 28.09
CA LEU A 22 -8.21 -3.37 28.06
C LEU A 22 -8.94 -3.91 29.30
N ALA A 23 -8.68 -3.33 30.48
CA ALA A 23 -9.40 -3.69 31.71
C ALA A 23 -10.89 -3.32 31.62
N SER A 24 -11.23 -2.15 31.06
CA SER A 24 -12.61 -1.71 30.82
C SER A 24 -13.34 -2.62 29.82
N MET A 25 -12.67 -3.04 28.74
CA MET A 25 -13.19 -4.02 27.79
C MET A 25 -13.45 -5.39 28.43
N ARG A 26 -12.54 -5.88 29.28
CA ARG A 26 -12.74 -7.13 30.04
C ARG A 26 -13.89 -7.03 31.02
N ALA A 27 -14.07 -5.88 31.68
CA ALA A 27 -15.19 -5.64 32.59
C ALA A 27 -16.55 -5.63 31.87
N SER A 28 -16.55 -5.45 30.54
CA SER A 28 -17.76 -5.39 29.70
C SER A 28 -18.06 -6.72 28.99
N GLU A 29 -17.48 -7.83 29.47
CA GLU A 29 -17.69 -9.17 28.90
C GLU A 29 -19.19 -9.56 28.90
N GLY A 30 -19.70 -9.95 27.73
CA GLY A 30 -21.11 -10.32 27.54
C GLY A 30 -22.06 -9.15 27.25
N GLN A 31 -21.57 -7.90 27.18
CA GLN A 31 -22.36 -6.73 26.81
C GLN A 31 -22.13 -6.34 25.34
N LEU A 32 -23.18 -5.80 24.70
CA LEU A 32 -23.06 -5.20 23.36
C LEU A 32 -22.45 -3.80 23.50
N MET A 33 -21.33 -3.58 22.80
CA MET A 33 -20.63 -2.31 22.78
C MET A 33 -20.77 -1.67 21.40
N ALA A 34 -20.99 -0.36 21.38
CA ALA A 34 -20.85 0.46 20.18
C ALA A 34 -19.38 0.87 20.05
N LEU A 35 -18.79 0.60 18.88
CA LEU A 35 -17.41 0.95 18.57
C LEU A 35 -17.40 2.09 17.56
N THR A 36 -16.91 3.25 17.99
CA THR A 36 -16.73 4.40 17.10
C THR A 36 -15.24 4.57 16.84
N LEU A 37 -14.86 4.45 15.57
CA LEU A 37 -13.49 4.69 15.10
C LEU A 37 -13.39 6.14 14.63
N SER A 38 -12.39 6.88 15.11
CA SER A 38 -12.00 8.12 14.44
C SER A 38 -11.45 7.80 13.04
N GLN A 39 -11.58 8.73 12.08
CA GLN A 39 -11.21 8.50 10.67
C GLN A 39 -9.76 8.03 10.45
N VAL A 40 -8.88 8.22 11.45
CA VAL A 40 -7.46 7.87 11.41
C VAL A 40 -7.11 6.69 12.33
N GLY A 41 -8.11 6.06 12.98
CA GLY A 41 -7.91 4.87 13.81
C GLY A 41 -7.09 5.08 15.10
N GLN A 42 -6.75 6.34 15.44
CA GLN A 42 -5.93 6.69 16.61
C GLN A 42 -6.71 6.64 17.93
N SER A 43 -8.04 6.77 17.89
CA SER A 43 -8.87 6.71 19.09
C SER A 43 -10.09 5.82 18.86
N VAL A 44 -10.23 4.79 19.70
CA VAL A 44 -11.39 3.89 19.70
C VAL A 44 -12.26 4.29 20.88
N LEU A 45 -13.46 4.81 20.61
CA LEU A 45 -14.45 5.03 21.66
C LEU A 45 -15.34 3.79 21.76
N LEU A 46 -15.37 3.18 22.94
CA LEU A 46 -16.18 2.02 23.28
C LEU A 46 -17.23 2.46 24.30
N GLU A 47 -18.49 2.50 23.88
CA GLU A 47 -19.62 2.84 24.76
C GLU A 47 -20.60 1.67 24.88
N PRO A 48 -21.25 1.47 26.04
CA PRO A 48 -22.32 0.49 26.18
C PRO A 48 -23.44 0.80 25.20
N ALA A 49 -23.75 -0.14 24.30
CA ALA A 49 -24.89 0.03 23.41
C ALA A 49 -26.17 -0.14 24.24
N GLY A 50 -26.77 0.98 24.67
CA GLY A 50 -28.13 0.99 25.20
C GLY A 50 -29.08 0.28 24.23
N SER A 51 -30.09 -0.43 24.77
CA SER A 51 -30.94 -1.42 24.07
C SER A 51 -31.16 -1.13 22.58
N CYS A 52 -30.27 -1.68 21.76
CA CYS A 52 -30.33 -1.44 20.33
C CYS A 52 -31.46 -2.32 19.77
N ARG A 53 -32.60 -1.72 19.41
CA ARG A 53 -33.53 -2.33 18.47
C ARG A 53 -32.68 -2.77 17.29
N ARG A 54 -32.75 -4.06 16.92
CA ARG A 54 -32.29 -4.49 15.60
C ARG A 54 -33.03 -3.63 14.60
N THR A 55 -32.37 -2.61 14.07
CA THR A 55 -32.80 -2.04 12.82
C THR A 55 -32.70 -3.20 11.85
N ALA A 56 -33.85 -3.69 11.39
CA ALA A 56 -33.91 -4.46 10.16
C ALA A 56 -33.02 -3.73 9.15
N PRO A 57 -32.23 -4.45 8.31
CA PRO A 57 -31.35 -3.81 7.36
C PRO A 57 -32.16 -2.73 6.68
N GLY A 58 -31.83 -1.47 7.00
CA GLY A 58 -32.53 -0.35 6.43
C GLY A 58 -32.46 -0.56 4.94
N GLN A 59 -33.54 -0.25 4.23
CA GLN A 59 -33.51 -0.06 2.79
C GLN A 59 -32.50 1.07 2.53
N GLY A 60 -31.22 0.74 2.58
CA GLY A 60 -30.15 1.55 2.05
C GLY A 60 -30.51 1.65 0.58
N THR A 61 -30.72 2.88 0.16
CA THR A 61 -30.61 3.28 -1.25
C THR A 61 -29.60 2.37 -1.92
N SER A 62 -30.05 1.58 -2.90
CA SER A 62 -29.25 0.64 -3.68
C SER A 62 -28.00 1.37 -4.19
N LEU A 63 -26.92 1.38 -3.40
CA LEU A 63 -25.61 1.78 -3.87
C LEU A 63 -25.29 0.76 -4.95
N SER A 64 -25.27 1.20 -6.19
CA SER A 64 -24.94 0.36 -7.32
C SER A 64 -23.61 -0.31 -7.00
N CYS A 65 -23.63 -1.64 -6.90
CA CYS A 65 -22.42 -2.42 -6.74
C CYS A 65 -21.43 -1.99 -7.84
N PRO A 66 -20.22 -1.53 -7.49
CA PRO A 66 -19.24 -1.16 -8.49
C PRO A 66 -18.98 -2.37 -9.40
N LYS A 67 -18.89 -2.15 -10.71
CA LYS A 67 -18.56 -3.20 -11.67
C LYS A 67 -17.13 -3.02 -12.12
N LEU A 68 -16.32 -4.07 -11.98
CA LEU A 68 -14.99 -4.11 -12.55
C LEU A 68 -15.09 -4.28 -14.06
N ARG A 69 -14.47 -3.37 -14.80
CA ARG A 69 -14.13 -3.64 -16.21
C ARG A 69 -12.94 -4.58 -16.20
N THR A 70 -13.04 -5.71 -16.90
CA THR A 70 -11.94 -6.68 -17.04
C THR A 70 -11.09 -6.35 -18.26
N PRO A 71 -9.86 -5.83 -18.11
CA PRO A 71 -8.98 -5.56 -19.25
C PRO A 71 -8.52 -6.87 -19.90
N SER A 72 -8.37 -6.85 -21.23
CA SER A 72 -7.83 -7.96 -22.00
C SER A 72 -6.31 -7.89 -22.06
N TRP A 73 -5.66 -9.05 -22.14
CA TRP A 73 -4.22 -9.10 -22.41
C TRP A 73 -3.89 -8.54 -23.81
N MET A 74 -2.88 -7.67 -23.87
CA MET A 74 -2.50 -6.94 -25.09
C MET A 74 -1.23 -7.52 -25.77
N GLY A 75 -0.89 -8.78 -25.48
CA GLY A 75 0.17 -9.51 -26.19
C GLY A 75 1.61 -9.19 -25.79
N SER A 76 1.84 -8.46 -24.71
CA SER A 76 3.19 -8.14 -24.20
C SER A 76 3.28 -8.39 -22.70
N TYR A 77 4.42 -8.92 -22.25
CA TYR A 77 4.68 -9.26 -20.85
C TYR A 77 5.21 -8.08 -20.04
N ALA A 78 5.80 -7.07 -20.69
CA ALA A 78 6.38 -5.93 -20.01
C ALA A 78 6.36 -4.68 -20.91
N ILE A 79 6.08 -3.52 -20.32
CA ILE A 79 5.90 -2.26 -21.02
C ILE A 79 6.63 -1.13 -20.28
N PRO A 80 7.21 -0.16 -21.01
CA PRO A 80 7.82 1.03 -20.39
C PRO A 80 6.73 2.03 -19.97
N ALA A 81 7.10 3.01 -19.13
CA ALA A 81 6.18 4.05 -18.62
C ALA A 81 5.50 4.86 -19.74
N GLU A 82 6.17 5.06 -20.87
CA GLU A 82 5.65 5.77 -22.05
C GLU A 82 4.45 5.04 -22.69
N ALA A 83 4.30 3.75 -22.42
CA ALA A 83 3.23 2.92 -22.96
C ALA A 83 2.14 2.61 -21.91
N PHE A 84 2.16 3.30 -20.76
CA PHE A 84 1.13 3.20 -19.73
C PHE A 84 -0.18 3.83 -20.19
N SER A 85 -1.27 3.11 -19.98
CA SER A 85 -2.63 3.53 -20.30
C SER A 85 -3.62 2.80 -19.40
N ALA A 86 -4.81 3.38 -19.20
CA ALA A 86 -5.81 2.87 -18.25
C ALA A 86 -6.36 1.48 -18.60
N ASP A 87 -6.16 1.00 -19.84
CA ASP A 87 -6.47 -0.35 -20.29
C ASP A 87 -5.33 -1.35 -20.08
N ARG A 88 -4.13 -0.89 -19.70
CA ARG A 88 -2.92 -1.72 -19.57
C ARG A 88 -2.35 -1.74 -18.15
N VAL A 89 -2.57 -0.70 -17.36
CA VAL A 89 -2.05 -0.57 -15.98
C VAL A 89 -3.09 0.06 -15.06
N GLY A 90 -2.87 -0.05 -13.75
CA GLY A 90 -3.75 0.49 -12.72
C GLY A 90 -3.46 1.94 -12.36
N ALA A 91 -4.17 2.41 -11.33
CA ALA A 91 -4.17 3.79 -10.92
C ALA A 91 -2.79 4.28 -10.42
N LYS A 92 -1.98 3.43 -9.78
CA LYS A 92 -0.65 3.85 -9.29
C LYS A 92 0.26 4.23 -10.46
N SER A 93 0.27 3.42 -11.51
CA SER A 93 1.04 3.72 -12.72
C SER A 93 0.48 4.95 -13.45
N MET A 94 -0.85 5.07 -13.54
CA MET A 94 -1.50 6.22 -14.18
C MET A 94 -1.23 7.54 -13.44
N ASN A 95 -1.20 7.52 -12.11
CA ASN A 95 -0.85 8.69 -11.30
C ASN A 95 0.57 9.18 -11.59
N LEU A 96 1.53 8.26 -11.76
CA LEU A 96 2.91 8.63 -12.17
C LEU A 96 2.94 9.29 -13.55
N THR A 97 2.19 8.73 -14.51
CA THR A 97 2.06 9.33 -15.84
C THR A 97 1.42 10.71 -15.79
N GLN A 98 0.42 10.92 -14.93
CA GLN A 98 -0.22 12.22 -14.76
C GLN A 98 0.73 13.25 -14.14
N LEU A 99 1.55 12.87 -13.16
CA LEU A 99 2.50 13.77 -12.52
C LEU A 99 3.69 14.15 -13.43
N LYS A 100 4.02 13.31 -14.42
CA LYS A 100 5.14 13.54 -15.34
C LYS A 100 4.94 14.86 -16.09
N GLY A 101 5.88 15.79 -15.93
CA GLY A 101 5.84 17.11 -16.55
C GLY A 101 4.99 18.17 -15.84
N GLN A 102 4.36 17.84 -14.71
CA GLN A 102 3.63 18.80 -13.86
C GLN A 102 4.42 19.23 -12.62
N LEU A 103 5.49 18.50 -12.30
CA LEU A 103 6.28 18.71 -11.10
C LEU A 103 7.48 19.65 -11.37
N PRO A 104 7.90 20.45 -10.38
CA PRO A 104 9.16 21.20 -10.44
C PRO A 104 10.37 20.29 -10.69
N ASP A 105 11.43 20.84 -11.28
CA ASP A 105 12.63 20.09 -11.68
C ASP A 105 13.34 19.35 -10.54
N TRP A 106 13.16 19.81 -9.29
CA TRP A 106 13.76 19.20 -8.10
C TRP A 106 12.93 18.03 -7.52
N ILE A 107 11.69 17.83 -7.98
CA ILE A 107 10.87 16.67 -7.58
C ILE A 107 10.99 15.59 -8.65
N HIS A 108 11.78 14.58 -8.36
CA HIS A 108 12.01 13.47 -9.27
C HIS A 108 11.01 12.32 -9.05
N LEU A 109 10.47 11.80 -10.14
CA LEU A 109 9.69 10.57 -10.13
C LEU A 109 10.60 9.35 -10.32
N PRO A 110 10.33 8.23 -9.63
CA PRO A 110 11.11 7.01 -9.81
C PRO A 110 10.96 6.45 -11.24
N ALA A 111 12.07 5.98 -11.80
CA ALA A 111 12.08 5.16 -13.01
C ALA A 111 11.11 3.99 -12.86
N SER A 112 10.28 3.75 -13.89
CA SER A 112 9.13 2.86 -13.80
C SER A 112 8.92 2.06 -15.09
N ALA A 113 8.62 0.79 -14.94
CA ALA A 113 8.13 -0.10 -15.99
C ALA A 113 7.01 -0.97 -15.41
N ALA A 114 6.22 -1.68 -16.22
CA ALA A 114 5.17 -2.54 -15.68
C ALA A 114 5.02 -3.85 -16.44
N LEU A 115 4.58 -4.90 -15.72
CA LEU A 115 3.90 -6.03 -16.32
C LEU A 115 2.41 -5.65 -16.42
N PRO A 116 1.85 -5.49 -17.63
CA PRO A 116 0.51 -4.94 -17.79
C PRO A 116 -0.59 -5.94 -17.38
N PHE A 117 -1.83 -5.47 -17.35
CA PHE A 117 -3.01 -6.33 -17.18
C PHE A 117 -3.03 -7.50 -18.19
N GLY A 118 -3.53 -8.65 -17.73
CA GLY A 118 -3.56 -9.87 -18.53
C GLY A 118 -2.26 -10.67 -18.49
N THR A 119 -1.17 -10.12 -17.94
CA THR A 119 0.13 -10.82 -17.92
C THR A 119 0.10 -12.05 -17.03
N PHE A 120 -0.52 -11.98 -15.85
CA PHE A 120 -0.69 -13.13 -14.97
C PHE A 120 -1.47 -14.25 -15.67
N GLU A 121 -2.57 -13.90 -16.33
CA GLU A 121 -3.43 -14.83 -17.06
C GLU A 121 -2.67 -15.48 -18.22
N ALA A 122 -1.95 -14.69 -19.02
CA ALA A 122 -1.13 -15.22 -20.11
C ALA A 122 -0.02 -16.17 -19.62
N VAL A 123 0.58 -15.90 -18.46
CA VAL A 123 1.54 -16.81 -17.83
C VAL A 123 0.86 -18.10 -17.36
N LEU A 124 -0.32 -18.00 -16.76
CA LEU A 124 -1.08 -19.16 -16.27
C LEU A 124 -1.54 -20.07 -17.42
N GLU A 125 -1.92 -19.47 -18.55
CA GLU A 125 -2.36 -20.16 -19.78
C GLU A 125 -1.21 -20.79 -20.59
N ASP A 126 0.05 -20.45 -20.28
CA ASP A 126 1.21 -21.07 -20.92
C ASP A 126 1.28 -22.57 -20.58
N ASN A 127 1.61 -23.41 -21.57
CA ASN A 127 1.71 -24.86 -21.42
C ASN A 127 2.66 -25.29 -20.28
N LEU A 128 3.69 -24.48 -19.98
CA LEU A 128 4.59 -24.71 -18.85
C LEU A 128 3.87 -24.76 -17.50
N ASN A 129 2.72 -24.10 -17.40
CA ASN A 129 1.95 -23.92 -16.18
C ASN A 129 0.60 -24.66 -16.18
N ALA A 130 0.34 -25.54 -17.16
CA ALA A 130 -0.93 -26.26 -17.30
C ALA A 130 -1.36 -26.98 -16.00
N GLY A 131 -0.44 -27.67 -15.32
CA GLY A 131 -0.75 -28.34 -14.05
C GLY A 131 -1.09 -27.37 -12.91
N ILE A 132 -0.57 -26.13 -12.94
CA ILE A 132 -0.89 -25.08 -11.97
C ILE A 132 -2.27 -24.50 -12.28
N ALA A 133 -2.58 -24.29 -13.56
CA ALA A 133 -3.90 -23.85 -14.01
C ALA A 133 -5.00 -24.85 -13.59
N ASP A 134 -4.79 -26.14 -13.82
CA ASP A 134 -5.71 -27.20 -13.39
C ASP A 134 -5.90 -27.21 -11.86
N ALA A 135 -4.80 -27.07 -11.10
CA ALA A 135 -4.86 -27.02 -9.64
C ALA A 135 -5.63 -25.79 -9.13
N MET A 136 -5.41 -24.61 -9.72
CA MET A 136 -6.16 -23.40 -9.39
C MET A 136 -7.65 -23.52 -9.74
N GLN A 137 -7.97 -24.15 -10.88
CA GLN A 137 -9.35 -24.40 -11.29
C GLN A 137 -10.07 -25.35 -10.33
N ALA A 138 -9.39 -26.41 -9.87
CA ALA A 138 -9.94 -27.34 -8.88
C ALA A 138 -10.25 -26.64 -7.54
N LEU A 139 -9.41 -25.69 -7.13
CA LEU A 139 -9.59 -24.90 -5.91
C LEU A 139 -10.71 -23.84 -6.02
N HIS A 140 -11.23 -23.57 -7.22
CA HIS A 140 -12.23 -22.50 -7.43
C HIS A 140 -13.52 -22.73 -6.64
N GLN A 141 -13.97 -23.98 -6.51
CA GLN A 141 -15.16 -24.32 -5.71
C GLN A 141 -14.93 -24.06 -4.22
N ASP A 142 -13.71 -24.33 -3.74
CA ASP A 142 -13.34 -24.15 -2.34
C ASP A 142 -13.26 -22.67 -1.95
N LEU A 143 -13.06 -21.78 -2.92
CA LEU A 143 -13.19 -20.35 -2.70
C LEU A 143 -14.62 -19.97 -2.29
N GLN A 144 -15.66 -20.72 -2.62
CA GLN A 144 -17.03 -20.38 -2.18
C GLN A 144 -17.30 -20.73 -0.70
N LYS A 145 -16.35 -21.39 -0.02
CA LYS A 145 -16.44 -21.67 1.42
C LYS A 145 -16.31 -20.37 2.25
N ASP A 146 -16.63 -20.47 3.53
CA ASP A 146 -16.50 -19.42 4.54
C ASP A 146 -15.54 -19.83 5.67
N GLY A 147 -15.10 -18.85 6.47
CA GLY A 147 -14.30 -19.08 7.67
C GLY A 147 -12.94 -19.75 7.38
N GLN A 148 -12.59 -20.77 8.16
CA GLN A 148 -11.31 -21.46 8.03
C GLN A 148 -11.15 -22.14 6.66
N GLY A 149 -12.22 -22.73 6.12
CA GLY A 149 -12.18 -23.40 4.82
C GLY A 149 -11.81 -22.44 3.68
N LEU A 150 -12.27 -21.18 3.75
CA LEU A 150 -11.84 -20.14 2.81
C LEU A 150 -10.36 -19.79 2.98
N SER A 151 -9.91 -19.60 4.22
CA SER A 151 -8.51 -19.22 4.47
C SER A 151 -7.52 -20.28 3.99
N ASP A 152 -7.86 -21.56 4.19
CA ASP A 152 -7.05 -22.69 3.73
C ASP A 152 -7.00 -22.74 2.19
N ALA A 153 -8.16 -22.65 1.53
CA ALA A 153 -8.26 -22.60 0.07
C ALA A 153 -7.47 -21.43 -0.53
N LEU A 154 -7.58 -20.24 0.07
CA LEU A 154 -6.80 -19.07 -0.34
C LEU A 154 -5.29 -19.29 -0.15
N GLN A 155 -4.87 -19.98 0.92
CA GLN A 155 -3.46 -20.34 1.11
C GLN A 155 -2.98 -21.34 0.05
N ASP A 156 -3.80 -22.32 -0.32
CA ASP A 156 -3.49 -23.28 -1.38
C ASP A 156 -3.35 -22.58 -2.74
N VAL A 157 -4.26 -21.65 -3.08
CA VAL A 157 -4.17 -20.86 -4.31
C VAL A 157 -2.89 -20.02 -4.33
N ARG A 158 -2.56 -19.32 -3.22
CA ARG A 158 -1.30 -18.57 -3.13
C ARG A 158 -0.09 -19.48 -3.32
N ARG A 159 -0.08 -20.68 -2.72
CA ARG A 159 1.00 -21.66 -2.91
C ARG A 159 1.12 -22.09 -4.37
N ALA A 160 0.01 -22.32 -5.07
CA ALA A 160 -0.01 -22.67 -6.49
C ALA A 160 0.57 -21.55 -7.37
N VAL A 161 0.14 -20.30 -7.17
CA VAL A 161 0.65 -19.12 -7.89
C VAL A 161 2.17 -18.96 -7.72
N LEU A 162 2.69 -19.25 -6.52
CA LEU A 162 4.14 -19.18 -6.26
C LEU A 162 4.94 -20.27 -6.98
N GLN A 163 4.31 -21.29 -7.57
CA GLN A 163 4.98 -22.31 -8.39
C GLN A 163 5.09 -21.93 -9.88
N LEU A 164 4.49 -20.81 -10.30
CA LEU A 164 4.50 -20.42 -11.72
C LEU A 164 5.92 -20.34 -12.29
N GLN A 165 6.05 -20.86 -13.50
CA GLN A 165 7.23 -20.76 -14.33
C GLN A 165 7.04 -19.61 -15.32
N ALA A 166 8.10 -18.83 -15.53
CA ALA A 166 8.04 -17.71 -16.47
C ALA A 166 8.17 -18.21 -17.92
N PRO A 167 7.29 -17.78 -18.83
CA PRO A 167 7.43 -18.03 -20.25
C PRO A 167 8.77 -17.48 -20.78
N LEU A 168 9.32 -18.14 -21.81
CA LEU A 168 10.64 -17.81 -22.38
C LEU A 168 10.79 -16.34 -22.81
N GLN A 169 9.68 -15.70 -23.24
CA GLN A 169 9.68 -14.32 -23.73
C GLN A 169 9.55 -13.26 -22.63
N LEU A 170 9.20 -13.66 -21.39
CA LEU A 170 8.91 -12.70 -20.32
C LEU A 170 10.16 -11.95 -19.88
N LEU A 171 11.24 -12.66 -19.53
CA LEU A 171 12.48 -12.03 -19.05
C LEU A 171 13.12 -11.10 -20.11
N PRO A 172 13.27 -11.50 -21.39
CA PRO A 172 13.79 -10.61 -22.42
C PRO A 172 12.96 -9.32 -22.60
N GLN A 173 11.63 -9.43 -22.58
CA GLN A 173 10.75 -8.26 -22.67
C GLN A 173 10.87 -7.35 -21.43
N LEU A 174 10.96 -7.95 -20.24
CA LEU A 174 11.13 -7.21 -18.99
C LEU A 174 12.46 -6.45 -18.96
N GLN A 175 13.57 -7.11 -19.34
CA GLN A 175 14.88 -6.46 -19.43
C GLN A 175 14.90 -5.32 -20.45
N ARG A 176 14.20 -5.46 -21.58
CA ARG A 176 14.05 -4.37 -22.55
C ARG A 176 13.29 -3.20 -21.94
N ALA A 177 12.13 -3.45 -21.33
CA ALA A 177 11.35 -2.41 -20.67
C ALA A 177 12.14 -1.71 -19.54
N PHE A 178 12.96 -2.46 -18.80
CA PHE A 178 13.83 -1.90 -17.76
C PHE A 178 14.90 -0.99 -18.35
N ARG A 179 15.58 -1.44 -19.42
CA ARG A 179 16.56 -0.62 -20.14
C ARG A 179 15.96 0.68 -20.65
N ASP A 180 14.79 0.59 -21.30
CA ASP A 180 14.09 1.74 -21.87
C ASP A 180 13.64 2.73 -20.77
N ALA A 181 13.28 2.23 -19.58
CA ALA A 181 12.88 3.03 -18.42
C ALA A 181 14.05 3.52 -17.54
N GLY A 182 15.30 3.11 -17.81
CA GLY A 182 16.45 3.41 -16.95
C GLY A 182 16.49 2.64 -15.63
N LEU A 183 15.79 1.50 -15.55
CA LEU A 183 15.83 0.60 -14.39
C LEU A 183 17.06 -0.31 -14.44
N PRO A 184 17.56 -0.76 -13.27
CA PRO A 184 18.66 -1.70 -13.20
C PRO A 184 18.40 -3.02 -13.93
N GLU A 185 19.40 -3.52 -14.65
CA GLU A 185 19.30 -4.81 -15.32
C GLU A 185 19.27 -5.98 -14.32
N LEU A 186 18.43 -6.98 -14.62
CA LEU A 186 18.37 -8.23 -13.87
C LEU A 186 19.54 -9.14 -14.28
N GLN A 187 20.69 -8.96 -13.63
CA GLN A 187 21.88 -9.80 -13.78
C GLN A 187 21.66 -11.24 -13.28
N GLU A 188 22.65 -12.11 -13.51
CA GLU A 188 22.64 -13.50 -13.03
C GLU A 188 22.42 -13.54 -11.51
N GLY A 189 21.46 -14.35 -11.06
CA GLY A 189 21.05 -14.42 -9.65
C GLY A 189 19.96 -13.42 -9.22
N HIS A 190 19.74 -12.31 -9.94
CA HIS A 190 18.65 -11.35 -9.60
C HIS A 190 17.29 -11.80 -10.13
N TRP A 191 17.25 -12.59 -11.21
CA TRP A 191 15.99 -13.02 -11.80
C TRP A 191 15.14 -13.86 -10.85
N GLY A 192 15.73 -14.80 -10.11
CA GLY A 192 14.99 -15.65 -9.18
C GLY A 192 14.21 -14.85 -8.12
N PRO A 193 14.87 -13.96 -7.36
CA PRO A 193 14.22 -13.06 -6.42
C PRO A 193 13.18 -12.12 -7.07
N ALA A 194 13.49 -11.54 -8.24
CA ALA A 194 12.56 -10.68 -8.97
C ALA A 194 11.29 -11.44 -9.38
N TRP A 195 11.44 -12.63 -9.94
CA TRP A 195 10.33 -13.48 -10.32
C TRP A 195 9.51 -13.92 -9.12
N GLN A 196 10.17 -14.24 -8.01
CA GLN A 196 9.49 -14.57 -6.75
C GLN A 196 8.66 -13.38 -6.23
N ALA A 197 9.18 -12.16 -6.31
CA ALA A 197 8.45 -10.95 -5.92
C ALA A 197 7.24 -10.69 -6.83
N ILE A 198 7.39 -10.83 -8.15
CA ILE A 198 6.28 -10.71 -9.12
C ILE A 198 5.15 -11.71 -8.80
N LYS A 199 5.50 -12.99 -8.61
CA LYS A 199 4.52 -14.02 -8.22
C LYS A 199 3.85 -13.72 -6.88
N ALA A 200 4.58 -13.17 -5.92
CA ALA A 200 4.04 -12.78 -4.62
C ALA A 200 3.04 -11.62 -4.75
N VAL A 201 3.31 -10.64 -5.62
CA VAL A 201 2.34 -9.57 -5.94
C VAL A 201 1.07 -10.17 -6.55
N TRP A 202 1.18 -11.07 -7.53
CA TRP A 202 0.00 -11.74 -8.10
C TRP A 202 -0.74 -12.60 -7.08
N ALA A 203 -0.03 -13.34 -6.23
CA ALA A 203 -0.62 -14.15 -5.17
C ALA A 203 -1.39 -13.30 -4.15
N SER A 204 -1.00 -12.04 -3.95
CA SER A 204 -1.68 -11.13 -3.01
C SER A 204 -3.15 -10.85 -3.37
N GLN A 205 -3.56 -11.12 -4.62
CA GLN A 205 -4.97 -11.11 -5.04
C GLN A 205 -5.84 -12.04 -4.18
N TRP A 206 -5.26 -13.12 -3.66
CA TRP A 206 -5.92 -14.11 -2.81
C TRP A 206 -5.57 -13.93 -1.33
N ASN A 207 -5.07 -12.77 -0.91
CA ASN A 207 -4.98 -12.48 0.52
C ASN A 207 -6.38 -12.49 1.15
N ASN A 208 -6.49 -12.98 2.38
CA ASN A 208 -7.77 -13.00 3.12
C ASN A 208 -8.43 -11.62 3.12
N ARG A 209 -7.67 -10.56 3.39
CA ARG A 209 -8.18 -9.18 3.40
C ARG A 209 -8.68 -8.71 2.03
N ALA A 210 -8.01 -9.07 0.94
CA ALA A 210 -8.40 -8.70 -0.41
C ALA A 210 -9.73 -9.35 -0.79
N VAL A 211 -9.82 -10.68 -0.66
CA VAL A 211 -11.02 -11.44 -1.05
C VAL A 211 -12.23 -11.06 -0.20
N VAL A 212 -12.08 -10.93 1.13
CA VAL A 212 -13.18 -10.52 2.01
C VAL A 212 -13.65 -9.10 1.68
N SER A 213 -12.71 -8.17 1.43
CA SER A 213 -13.06 -6.79 1.06
C SER A 213 -13.83 -6.73 -0.25
N MET A 214 -13.36 -7.44 -1.30
CA MET A 214 -14.04 -7.49 -2.59
C MET A 214 -15.44 -8.12 -2.50
N ARG A 215 -15.60 -9.23 -1.75
CA ARG A 215 -16.91 -9.84 -1.52
C ARG A 215 -17.89 -8.89 -0.84
N ARG A 216 -17.43 -8.15 0.17
CA ARG A 216 -18.26 -7.16 0.88
C ARG A 216 -18.69 -6.03 -0.04
N ALA A 217 -17.83 -5.63 -0.97
CA ALA A 217 -18.13 -4.64 -1.99
C ALA A 217 -18.94 -5.20 -3.18
N GLY A 218 -19.26 -6.50 -3.19
CA GLY A 218 -19.94 -7.18 -4.29
C GLY A 218 -19.10 -7.29 -5.57
N LEU A 219 -17.79 -7.07 -5.48
CA LEU A 219 -16.88 -7.15 -6.60
C LEU A 219 -16.56 -8.61 -6.94
N ASP A 220 -16.67 -8.94 -8.22
CA ASP A 220 -16.29 -10.24 -8.74
C ASP A 220 -14.76 -10.36 -8.82
N HIS A 221 -14.21 -11.31 -8.06
CA HIS A 221 -12.78 -11.59 -8.05
C HIS A 221 -12.27 -12.07 -9.40
N ALA A 222 -13.09 -12.78 -10.20
CA ALA A 222 -12.69 -13.25 -11.53
C ALA A 222 -12.51 -12.11 -12.55
N SER A 223 -13.05 -10.92 -12.25
CA SER A 223 -12.90 -9.70 -13.06
C SER A 223 -11.70 -8.83 -12.64
N LEU A 224 -11.01 -9.20 -11.56
CA LEU A 224 -9.78 -8.55 -11.11
C LEU A 224 -8.64 -8.88 -12.08
N ARG A 225 -7.86 -7.87 -12.47
CA ARG A 225 -6.60 -8.01 -13.19
C ARG A 225 -5.54 -7.23 -12.46
N MET A 226 -4.42 -7.89 -12.18
CA MET A 226 -3.29 -7.31 -11.46
C MET A 226 -2.15 -7.01 -12.43
N ALA A 227 -1.93 -5.72 -12.72
CA ALA A 227 -0.65 -5.29 -13.27
C ALA A 227 0.40 -5.22 -12.14
N VAL A 228 1.67 -5.22 -12.51
CA VAL A 228 2.78 -5.10 -11.57
C VAL A 228 3.66 -3.94 -11.98
N LEU A 229 3.66 -2.89 -11.18
CA LEU A 229 4.52 -1.72 -11.36
C LEU A 229 5.91 -2.01 -10.77
N CYS A 230 6.94 -1.93 -11.60
CA CYS A 230 8.33 -2.16 -11.24
C CYS A 230 9.05 -0.83 -11.08
N GLN A 231 9.70 -0.61 -9.94
CA GLN A 231 10.44 0.62 -9.63
C GLN A 231 11.77 0.30 -8.96
N ALA A 232 12.75 1.20 -9.10
CA ALA A 232 13.95 1.14 -8.28
C ALA A 232 13.61 1.52 -6.83
N THR A 233 14.06 0.70 -5.87
CA THR A 233 14.02 1.05 -4.45
C THR A 233 15.12 2.05 -4.16
N LEU A 234 14.77 3.21 -3.60
CA LEU A 234 15.72 4.22 -3.20
C LEU A 234 16.25 3.92 -1.78
N PRO A 235 17.55 4.09 -1.49
CA PRO A 235 18.11 4.01 -0.14
C PRO A 235 17.73 5.27 0.65
N ALA A 236 16.44 5.45 0.91
CA ALA A 236 15.90 6.65 1.53
C ALA A 236 16.40 6.78 2.99
N GLN A 237 16.87 7.98 3.34
CA GLN A 237 17.19 8.34 4.72
C GLN A 237 15.93 8.63 5.53
N HIS A 238 14.94 9.24 4.87
CA HIS A 238 13.62 9.50 5.40
C HIS A 238 12.56 9.21 4.34
N ALA A 239 11.38 8.84 4.82
CA ALA A 239 10.18 8.71 4.01
C ALA A 239 9.05 9.47 4.68
N PHE A 240 8.10 9.96 3.90
CA PHE A 240 6.98 10.73 4.43
C PHE A 240 5.68 10.45 3.68
N VAL A 241 4.57 10.76 4.34
CA VAL A 241 3.25 10.92 3.73
C VAL A 241 2.79 12.33 4.02
N SER A 242 2.22 12.99 3.01
CA SER A 242 1.68 14.34 3.11
C SER A 242 0.24 14.36 2.63
N HIS A 243 -0.64 14.95 3.44
CA HIS A 243 -2.02 15.23 3.10
C HIS A 243 -2.16 16.74 2.90
N THR A 244 -2.57 17.15 1.70
CA THR A 244 -2.78 18.57 1.37
C THR A 244 -4.07 19.14 1.94
N ALA A 245 -4.92 18.32 2.55
CA ALA A 245 -5.99 18.74 3.44
C ALA A 245 -5.81 17.93 4.73
N ASN A 246 -5.82 18.59 5.87
CA ASN A 246 -5.51 17.94 7.14
C ASN A 246 -6.59 16.88 7.45
N PRO A 247 -6.22 15.58 7.54
CA PRO A 247 -7.20 14.51 7.77
C PRO A 247 -7.74 14.48 9.21
N LEU A 248 -7.11 15.19 10.14
CA LEU A 248 -7.51 15.27 11.55
C LEU A 248 -8.52 16.41 11.77
N SER A 249 -8.26 17.59 11.20
CA SER A 249 -9.14 18.76 11.33
C SER A 249 -10.19 18.87 10.21
N GLY A 250 -9.91 18.28 9.05
CA GLY A 250 -10.67 18.47 7.82
C GLY A 250 -10.35 19.79 7.10
N ASP A 251 -9.40 20.59 7.59
CA ASP A 251 -9.08 21.89 7.01
C ASP A 251 -8.25 21.73 5.72
N ALA A 252 -8.81 22.21 4.60
CA ALA A 252 -8.17 22.20 3.29
C ALA A 252 -7.03 23.22 3.16
N ASN A 253 -6.89 24.16 4.10
CA ASN A 253 -5.78 25.12 4.16
C ASN A 253 -4.58 24.60 4.96
N GLU A 254 -4.71 23.43 5.58
CA GLU A 254 -3.65 22.79 6.36
C GLU A 254 -3.06 21.60 5.60
N ILE A 255 -1.73 21.52 5.60
CA ILE A 255 -0.98 20.36 5.14
C ILE A 255 -0.56 19.57 6.38
N TYR A 256 -0.93 18.31 6.47
CA TYR A 256 -0.46 17.39 7.51
C TYR A 256 0.62 16.48 6.94
N VAL A 257 1.75 16.35 7.64
CA VAL A 257 2.89 15.54 7.20
C VAL A 257 3.33 14.62 8.31
N GLU A 258 3.60 13.36 7.95
CA GLU A 258 4.26 12.38 8.82
C GLU A 258 5.55 11.91 8.18
N VAL A 259 6.64 11.94 8.95
CA VAL A 259 8.00 11.61 8.52
C VAL A 259 8.58 10.51 9.42
N VAL A 260 9.25 9.55 8.80
CA VAL A 260 9.96 8.45 9.47
C VAL A 260 11.37 8.30 8.91
N GLN A 261 12.26 7.74 9.74
CA GLN A 261 13.57 7.29 9.26
C GLN A 261 13.44 6.05 8.36
N GLY A 262 14.31 5.97 7.36
CA GLY A 262 14.39 4.88 6.41
C GLY A 262 13.28 4.88 5.37
N LEU A 263 12.82 3.69 5.01
CA LEU A 263 11.83 3.45 3.97
C LEU A 263 10.40 3.73 4.44
N GLY A 264 9.48 3.95 3.49
CA GLY A 264 8.07 4.21 3.78
C GLY A 264 7.37 3.04 4.50
N GLU A 265 7.88 1.82 4.38
CA GLU A 265 7.45 0.66 5.14
C GLU A 265 7.57 0.87 6.66
N THR A 266 8.48 1.73 7.14
CA THR A 266 8.55 2.12 8.56
C THR A 266 7.28 2.83 9.03
N LEU A 267 6.66 3.63 8.17
CA LEU A 267 5.44 4.40 8.46
C LEU A 267 4.21 3.50 8.37
N VAL A 268 4.10 2.72 7.28
CA VAL A 268 2.92 1.87 7.02
C VAL A 268 2.94 0.59 7.88
N GLY A 269 4.12 0.13 8.29
CA GLY A 269 4.30 -1.04 9.12
C GLY A 269 3.88 -0.81 10.57
N ASN A 270 3.47 -1.89 11.25
CA ASN A 270 3.07 -1.87 12.65
C ASN A 270 4.30 -1.88 13.59
N HIS A 271 5.16 -0.87 13.47
CA HIS A 271 6.31 -0.66 14.35
C HIS A 271 5.92 0.26 15.52
N PRO A 272 6.22 -0.13 16.79
CA PRO A 272 5.89 0.68 17.97
C PRO A 272 6.48 2.10 17.89
N GLY A 273 5.75 3.08 18.42
CA GLY A 273 6.12 4.49 18.46
C GLY A 273 5.49 5.34 17.35
N SER A 274 5.63 6.65 17.48
CA SER A 274 5.06 7.67 16.59
C SER A 274 6.05 8.12 15.52
N ALA A 275 5.53 8.49 14.34
CA ALA A 275 6.28 9.26 13.37
C ALA A 275 6.51 10.70 13.86
N PHE A 276 7.50 11.39 13.29
CA PHE A 276 7.57 12.85 13.42
C PHE A 276 6.41 13.44 12.62
N SER A 277 5.62 14.32 13.22
CA SER A 277 4.45 14.89 12.55
C SER A 277 4.35 16.39 12.76
N PHE A 278 3.89 17.08 11.73
CA PHE A 278 3.63 18.51 11.78
C PHE A 278 2.49 18.92 10.85
N VAL A 279 1.89 20.05 11.17
CA VAL A 279 0.90 20.74 10.34
C VAL A 279 1.50 22.03 9.82
N ALA A 280 1.33 22.31 8.54
CA ALA A 280 1.75 23.56 7.92
C ALA A 280 0.57 24.28 7.27
N ARG A 281 0.43 25.59 7.52
CA ARG A 281 -0.62 26.42 6.95
C ARG A 281 -0.24 26.94 5.56
N LYS A 282 -1.04 26.64 4.54
CA LYS A 282 -0.74 27.00 3.14
C LYS A 282 -0.60 28.49 2.91
N ASP A 283 -1.36 29.31 3.62
CA ASP A 283 -1.29 30.78 3.55
C ASP A 283 0.01 31.35 4.13
N CYS A 284 0.75 30.56 4.92
CA CYS A 284 2.04 30.93 5.49
C CYS A 284 3.23 30.37 4.70
N LEU A 285 3.00 29.47 3.73
CA LEU A 285 4.05 28.80 2.93
C LEU A 285 4.50 29.61 1.70
N THR A 286 4.08 30.86 1.54
CA THR A 286 4.43 31.66 0.37
C THR A 286 5.89 32.11 0.42
N ALA A 287 6.75 31.45 -0.37
CA ALA A 287 7.96 32.08 -0.88
C ALA A 287 7.55 33.16 -1.90
N THR A 288 7.99 34.40 -1.70
CA THR A 288 7.90 35.45 -2.72
C THR A 288 8.72 35.04 -3.94
N PRO A 289 8.12 34.91 -5.14
CA PRO A 289 8.90 34.69 -6.36
C PRO A 289 9.68 35.97 -6.66
N GLY A 290 10.97 36.02 -6.31
CA GLY A 290 11.84 37.18 -6.52
C GLY A 290 12.98 37.35 -5.50
N ASP A 291 12.93 36.68 -4.35
CA ASP A 291 13.95 36.80 -3.29
C ASP A 291 15.00 35.68 -3.37
N GLU A 292 15.60 35.44 -4.54
CA GLU A 292 16.76 34.54 -4.67
C GLU A 292 18.01 35.05 -3.89
N GLN A 293 17.93 36.25 -3.31
CA GLN A 293 18.99 36.86 -2.49
C GLN A 293 18.67 36.88 -0.99
N ASN A 294 17.46 36.46 -0.57
CA ASN A 294 17.13 36.38 0.85
C ASN A 294 17.21 34.92 1.32
N THR A 295 18.42 34.50 1.68
CA THR A 295 18.73 33.15 2.21
C THR A 295 18.27 32.94 3.66
N SER A 296 17.44 33.83 4.22
CA SER A 296 16.90 33.64 5.56
C SER A 296 15.76 32.63 5.51
N VAL A 297 16.02 31.41 5.96
CA VAL A 297 14.98 30.40 6.16
C VAL A 297 14.01 30.94 7.21
N PRO A 298 12.70 31.05 6.92
CA PRO A 298 11.74 31.57 7.88
C PRO A 298 11.79 30.76 9.17
N THR A 299 11.71 31.43 10.33
CA THR A 299 11.61 30.69 11.60
C THR A 299 10.36 29.80 11.62
N LEU A 300 10.37 28.70 12.38
CA LEU A 300 9.22 27.78 12.50
C LEU A 300 7.91 28.51 12.88
N LEU A 301 8.01 29.59 13.66
CA LEU A 301 6.89 30.44 14.06
C LEU A 301 6.36 31.33 12.92
N GLU A 302 7.23 31.78 12.01
CA GLU A 302 6.85 32.61 10.86
C GLU A 302 6.33 31.79 9.69
N SER A 303 6.71 30.52 9.61
CA SER A 303 6.33 29.59 8.52
C SER A 303 4.95 28.93 8.72
N GLY A 304 4.26 29.22 9.83
CA GLY A 304 2.95 28.63 10.12
C GLY A 304 3.01 27.11 10.30
N ILE A 305 4.16 26.59 10.72
CA ILE A 305 4.40 25.16 10.96
C ILE A 305 4.23 24.87 12.45
N THR A 306 3.38 23.91 12.78
CA THR A 306 3.14 23.43 14.14
C THR A 306 3.52 21.96 14.23
N ILE A 307 4.52 21.64 15.06
CA ILE A 307 4.90 20.25 15.36
C ILE A 307 3.79 19.62 16.20
N THR A 308 3.22 18.51 15.71
CA THR A 308 2.15 17.78 16.39
C THR A 308 2.64 16.55 17.14
N GLY A 309 3.82 16.03 16.78
CA GLY A 309 4.40 14.89 17.46
C GLY A 309 5.87 14.69 17.14
N PHE A 310 6.67 14.41 18.17
CA PHE A 310 8.06 14.00 18.02
C PHE A 310 8.16 12.52 17.63
N PRO A 311 9.21 12.13 16.88
CA PRO A 311 9.37 10.75 16.49
C PRO A 311 9.77 9.88 17.68
N SER A 312 9.23 8.67 17.76
CA SER A 312 9.53 7.72 18.82
C SER A 312 9.51 6.27 18.36
N LYS A 313 9.53 6.01 17.04
CA LYS A 313 9.54 4.64 16.53
C LYS A 313 10.81 3.91 16.98
N SER A 314 10.67 2.70 17.51
CA SER A 314 11.82 1.96 18.03
C SER A 314 12.71 1.37 16.93
N ALA A 315 12.21 1.31 15.70
CA ALA A 315 12.90 0.70 14.58
C ALA A 315 12.51 1.35 13.25
N ALA A 316 13.44 1.28 12.30
CA ALA A 316 13.29 1.76 10.93
C ALA A 316 13.66 0.65 9.93
N MET A 317 12.92 0.57 8.83
CA MET A 317 13.21 -0.30 7.70
C MET A 317 14.24 0.38 6.79
N ARG A 318 15.33 -0.31 6.47
CA ARG A 318 16.36 0.18 5.54
C ARG A 318 16.64 -0.83 4.43
N THR A 319 17.22 -0.37 3.34
CA THR A 319 17.71 -1.25 2.27
C THR A 319 19.01 -1.93 2.72
N LYS A 320 19.06 -3.27 2.65
CA LYS A 320 20.23 -4.08 3.06
C LYS A 320 21.55 -3.77 2.34
N SER A 321 21.49 -3.11 1.17
CA SER A 321 22.69 -2.81 0.38
C SER A 321 22.42 -1.62 -0.54
N ALA A 322 23.47 -0.84 -0.83
CA ALA A 322 23.47 0.24 -1.82
C ALA A 322 23.40 -0.26 -3.29
N GLY A 323 23.11 -1.54 -3.50
CA GLY A 323 22.93 -2.13 -4.82
C GLY A 323 21.56 -1.81 -5.40
N SER A 324 21.39 -2.13 -6.69
CA SER A 324 20.14 -1.99 -7.41
C SER A 324 19.04 -2.89 -6.82
N ASN A 325 18.25 -2.35 -5.91
CA ASN A 325 17.05 -3.01 -5.40
C ASN A 325 15.85 -2.57 -6.22
N LEU A 326 14.95 -3.51 -6.46
CA LEU A 326 13.70 -3.28 -7.16
C LEU A 326 12.54 -3.55 -6.20
N ILE A 327 11.48 -2.77 -6.34
CA ILE A 327 10.19 -3.02 -5.73
C ILE A 327 9.16 -3.30 -6.82
N PHE A 328 8.36 -4.33 -6.60
CA PHE A 328 7.25 -4.74 -7.45
C PHE A 328 5.96 -4.42 -6.72
N ARG A 329 5.15 -3.53 -7.28
CA ARG A 329 3.97 -2.98 -6.64
C ARG A 329 2.73 -3.51 -7.33
N SER A 330 1.75 -3.96 -6.55
CA SER A 330 0.40 -4.20 -7.04
C SER A 330 -0.14 -2.96 -7.73
N ASP A 331 -0.82 -3.13 -8.85
CA ASP A 331 -1.47 -2.06 -9.58
C ASP A 331 -2.70 -2.60 -10.30
N SER A 332 -3.76 -2.88 -9.53
CA SER A 332 -4.96 -3.56 -10.04
C SER A 332 -6.02 -2.63 -10.63
N ASN A 333 -6.93 -3.18 -11.45
CA ASN A 333 -8.14 -2.51 -11.92
C ASN A 333 -9.24 -2.36 -10.84
N GLY A 334 -8.99 -2.83 -9.61
CA GLY A 334 -9.93 -2.79 -8.50
C GLY A 334 -9.45 -2.03 -7.27
N GLU A 335 -8.36 -1.25 -7.37
CA GLU A 335 -7.85 -0.46 -6.23
C GLU A 335 -8.60 0.85 -6.01
N ASP A 336 -8.94 1.59 -7.06
CA ASP A 336 -9.54 2.92 -6.95
C ASP A 336 -10.86 2.99 -7.74
N LEU A 337 -11.94 2.49 -7.13
CA LEU A 337 -13.29 2.55 -7.69
C LEU A 337 -14.14 3.55 -6.91
N GLU A 338 -15.14 4.12 -7.58
CA GLU A 338 -16.10 5.00 -6.91
C GLU A 338 -16.83 4.25 -5.79
N GLY A 339 -16.69 4.73 -4.55
CA GLY A 339 -17.26 4.08 -3.37
C GLY A 339 -16.51 2.84 -2.87
N TYR A 340 -15.34 2.51 -3.42
CA TYR A 340 -14.50 1.40 -2.96
C TYR A 340 -13.01 1.73 -3.07
N ALA A 341 -12.35 1.86 -1.92
CA ALA A 341 -10.90 2.02 -1.82
C ALA A 341 -10.26 0.68 -1.47
N GLY A 342 -9.49 0.14 -2.42
CA GLY A 342 -8.69 -1.08 -2.27
C GLY A 342 -7.27 -0.85 -1.73
N ALA A 343 -7.00 0.35 -1.20
CA ALA A 343 -5.72 0.69 -0.60
C ALA A 343 -5.33 -0.31 0.50
N GLY A 344 -4.11 -0.84 0.42
CA GLY A 344 -3.56 -1.80 1.39
C GLY A 344 -4.10 -3.24 1.25
N LEU A 345 -4.99 -3.53 0.30
CA LEU A 345 -5.50 -4.90 0.10
C LEU A 345 -4.46 -5.83 -0.53
N PHE A 346 -3.71 -5.31 -1.49
CA PHE A 346 -2.70 -6.05 -2.26
C PHE A 346 -1.30 -5.67 -1.81
N ASP A 347 -0.34 -6.58 -2.00
CA ASP A 347 1.01 -6.40 -1.51
C ASP A 347 1.89 -5.66 -2.53
N SER A 348 2.89 -4.94 -2.02
CA SER A 348 4.07 -4.55 -2.79
C SER A 348 5.26 -5.31 -2.21
N VAL A 349 6.08 -5.91 -3.06
CA VAL A 349 7.12 -6.84 -2.66
C VAL A 349 8.46 -6.37 -3.19
N GLN A 350 9.41 -6.17 -2.28
CA GLN A 350 10.79 -5.83 -2.65
C GLN A 350 11.55 -7.11 -3.04
N MET A 351 12.41 -7.01 -4.05
CA MET A 351 13.29 -8.09 -4.50
C MET A 351 14.18 -8.61 -3.37
N SER A 352 14.72 -7.67 -2.59
CA SER A 352 15.52 -7.93 -1.39
C SER A 352 14.73 -7.47 -0.19
N ALA A 353 14.50 -8.37 0.78
CA ALA A 353 13.78 -7.99 1.99
C ALA A 353 14.54 -6.87 2.74
N PRO A 354 13.87 -5.77 3.09
CA PRO A 354 14.49 -4.69 3.86
C PRO A 354 14.96 -5.20 5.23
N GLU A 355 15.95 -4.52 5.80
CA GLU A 355 16.45 -4.78 7.14
C GLU A 355 15.73 -3.90 8.17
N LEU A 356 15.42 -4.50 9.32
CA LEU A 356 14.91 -3.79 10.47
C LEU A 356 16.12 -3.35 11.32
N VAL A 357 16.30 -2.03 11.45
CA VAL A 357 17.40 -1.42 12.22
C VAL A 357 16.79 -0.64 13.38
N ALA A 358 17.47 -0.59 14.53
CA ALA A 358 17.06 0.29 15.62
C ALA A 358 17.07 1.75 15.14
N ALA A 359 16.00 2.50 15.42
CA ALA A 359 15.97 3.91 15.09
C ALA A 359 16.79 4.69 16.11
N ASP A 360 17.62 5.60 15.63
CA ASP A 360 18.41 6.50 16.46
C ASP A 360 18.08 7.93 16.06
N TYR A 361 17.38 8.62 16.95
CA TYR A 361 16.95 9.99 16.78
C TYR A 361 17.94 10.99 17.39
N SER A 362 18.92 10.52 18.18
CA SER A 362 19.86 11.40 18.88
C SER A 362 20.79 12.14 17.93
N THR A 363 20.94 11.66 16.70
CA THR A 363 21.77 12.24 15.64
C THR A 363 20.97 12.57 14.38
N ASP A 364 19.63 12.60 14.48
CA ASP A 364 18.77 12.85 13.32
C ASP A 364 18.80 14.34 12.98
N PRO A 365 19.20 14.73 11.75
CA PRO A 365 19.21 16.13 11.33
C PRO A 365 17.84 16.81 11.47
N LEU A 366 16.72 16.07 11.41
CA LEU A 366 15.39 16.66 11.62
C LEU A 366 15.15 17.15 13.05
N LEU A 367 15.97 16.73 14.02
CA LEU A 367 15.83 17.08 15.44
C LEU A 367 17.00 17.89 15.98
N GLU A 368 18.19 17.73 15.41
CA GLU A 368 19.40 18.43 15.87
C GLU A 368 19.64 19.78 15.19
N ASP A 369 19.05 20.01 14.01
CA ASP A 369 19.37 21.20 13.22
C ASP A 369 18.69 22.46 13.79
N GLU A 370 19.37 23.14 14.72
CA GLU A 370 18.96 24.47 15.22
C GLU A 370 19.05 25.54 14.11
N GLU A 371 19.84 25.29 13.06
CA GLU A 371 19.99 26.15 11.88
C GLU A 371 19.46 25.40 10.65
N GLY A 372 18.13 25.36 10.46
CA GLY A 372 17.52 24.95 9.19
C GLY A 372 17.91 25.82 7.97
N SER A 373 19.06 26.50 7.99
CA SER A 373 19.69 27.37 7.02
C SER A 373 21.10 26.84 6.73
N THR A 374 21.24 25.81 5.89
CA THR A 374 22.28 25.66 4.86
C THR A 374 22.43 24.20 4.44
N ARG A 375 21.63 23.76 3.47
CA ARG A 375 22.05 22.77 2.48
C ARG A 375 21.13 22.74 1.28
#